data_AF-A0A653ZU52-F1
#
_entry.id   AF-A0A653ZU52-F1
#
_cell.length_a   1.000
_cell.length_b   1.000
_cell.length_c   1.000
_cell.angle_alpha   90.00
_cell.angle_beta   90.00
_cell.angle_gamma   90.00
#
_symmetry.space_group_name_H-M   'P 1'
#
loop_
_entity.id
_entity.type
_entity.pdbx_description
1 polymer ?
#
loop_
_entity_poly.entity_id
_entity_poly.type
_entity_poly.pdbx_seq_one_letter_code
_entity_poly.pdbx_strand_id
1 'polypeptide(L)'
;MKMLTMIAALAAMLVPLPSAAQEAAPRYVMRHLDTPKGERDPDLLPAGAAKAKALVTWFEGKPLAAIFATPYRRTQQTAAPIAAARGLTVQTYDPAEEAALIARVKTVPGPVLIVGHSNTVPNIVAALGGERPGELVHEDFGDVWTVTATATIRERLGE
;
A
#
# COMPACT_ATOMS: atom_id res chain seq x y z
N MET A 1 7.28 -76.73 2.15
CA MET A 1 7.61 -75.29 2.18
C MET A 1 6.50 -74.49 1.52
N LYS A 2 5.75 -73.69 2.27
CA LYS A 2 4.87 -72.64 1.71
C LYS A 2 5.37 -71.31 2.26
N MET A 3 5.66 -70.42 1.32
CA MET A 3 6.39 -69.17 1.45
C MET A 3 5.54 -68.13 2.19
N LEU A 4 6.04 -67.58 3.29
CA LEU A 4 5.37 -66.56 4.11
C LEU A 4 5.70 -65.19 3.50
N THR A 5 4.72 -64.51 2.90
CA THR A 5 4.92 -63.17 2.31
C THR A 5 4.71 -62.12 3.40
N MET A 6 5.79 -61.48 3.88
CA MET A 6 5.68 -60.29 4.74
C MET A 6 5.32 -59.08 3.87
N ILE A 7 4.15 -58.49 4.12
CA ILE A 7 3.79 -57.17 3.61
C ILE A 7 4.34 -56.16 4.62
N ALA A 8 5.46 -55.52 4.28
CA ALA A 8 5.99 -54.39 5.03
C ALA A 8 5.11 -53.15 4.75
N ALA A 9 4.30 -52.73 5.72
CA ALA A 9 3.56 -51.49 5.65
C ALA A 9 4.53 -50.31 5.80
N LEU A 10 4.89 -49.67 4.68
CA LEU A 10 5.64 -48.43 4.67
C LEU A 10 4.68 -47.28 5.03
N ALA A 11 4.58 -46.99 6.33
CA ALA A 11 3.91 -45.78 6.80
C ALA A 11 4.76 -44.56 6.41
N ALA A 12 4.40 -43.91 5.31
CA ALA A 12 4.97 -42.61 4.94
C ALA A 12 4.56 -41.60 6.02
N MET A 13 5.48 -41.28 6.95
CA MET A 13 5.31 -40.15 7.85
C MET A 13 5.24 -38.87 7.02
N LEU A 14 4.03 -38.33 6.89
CA LEU A 14 3.78 -37.05 6.27
C LEU A 14 4.31 -35.96 7.21
N VAL A 15 5.58 -35.57 7.04
CA VAL A 15 6.15 -34.45 7.78
C VAL A 15 5.54 -33.17 7.20
N PRO A 16 4.74 -32.40 7.97
CA PRO A 16 4.23 -31.13 7.48
C PRO A 16 5.42 -30.20 7.25
N LEU A 17 5.61 -29.76 6.00
CA LEU A 17 6.58 -28.72 5.69
C LEU A 17 6.20 -27.48 6.49
N PRO A 18 7.16 -26.78 7.12
CA PRO A 18 6.87 -25.50 7.73
C PRO A 18 6.32 -24.58 6.64
N SER A 19 5.06 -24.16 6.80
CA SER A 19 4.50 -23.10 5.98
C SER A 19 5.38 -21.87 6.21
N ALA A 20 6.07 -21.40 5.17
CA ALA A 20 6.65 -20.06 5.23
C ALA A 20 5.50 -19.14 5.66
N ALA A 21 5.69 -18.43 6.78
CA ALA A 21 4.74 -17.40 7.16
C ALA A 21 4.69 -16.44 5.97
N GLN A 22 3.54 -16.39 5.29
CA GLN A 22 3.36 -15.48 4.18
C GLN A 22 3.58 -14.07 4.75
N GLU A 23 4.69 -13.43 4.40
CA GLU A 23 4.91 -12.04 4.81
C GLU A 23 3.70 -11.21 4.40
N ALA A 24 3.22 -10.38 5.33
CA ALA A 24 2.11 -9.49 5.04
C ALA A 24 2.44 -8.65 3.80
N ALA A 25 1.50 -8.59 2.86
CA ALA A 25 1.72 -7.85 1.62
C ALA A 25 2.05 -6.38 1.91
N PRO A 26 2.93 -5.74 1.10
CA PRO A 26 3.36 -4.38 1.34
C PRO A 26 2.19 -3.39 1.37
N ARG A 27 2.35 -2.33 2.16
CA ARG A 27 1.40 -1.22 2.27
C ARG A 27 2.11 0.04 1.81
N TYR A 28 1.64 0.62 0.71
CA TYR A 28 2.17 1.84 0.15
C TYR A 28 1.34 3.01 0.69
N VAL A 29 2.00 3.98 1.31
CA VAL A 29 1.37 5.17 1.85
C VAL A 29 2.01 6.38 1.19
N MET A 30 1.22 7.37 0.78
CA MET A 30 1.74 8.63 0.26
C MET A 30 0.81 9.78 0.59
N ARG A 31 1.37 10.99 0.61
CA ARG A 31 0.59 12.22 0.56
C ARG A 31 0.09 12.43 -0.88
N HIS A 32 -1.04 13.14 -1.04
CA HIS A 32 -1.38 13.72 -2.34
C HIS A 32 -0.21 14.50 -2.95
N LEU A 33 -0.27 14.71 -4.27
CA LEU A 33 0.78 15.39 -5.01
C LEU A 33 0.59 16.92 -5.05
N ASP A 34 1.45 17.58 -5.82
CA ASP A 34 1.65 19.03 -5.85
C ASP A 34 0.35 19.78 -6.08
N THR A 35 0.09 20.74 -5.20
CA THR A 35 -1.11 21.59 -5.16
C THR A 35 -0.69 23.04 -4.89
N PRO A 36 -1.52 24.04 -5.22
CA PRO A 36 -1.34 25.40 -4.73
C PRO A 36 -1.32 25.45 -3.19
N LYS A 37 -0.59 26.41 -2.63
CA LYS A 37 -0.50 26.62 -1.18
C LYS A 37 -1.72 27.41 -0.69
N GLY A 38 -2.27 27.01 0.46
CA GLY A 38 -3.31 27.77 1.16
C GLY A 38 -4.74 27.54 0.67
N GLU A 39 -4.96 26.67 -0.30
CA GLU A 39 -6.30 26.31 -0.77
C GLU A 39 -6.88 25.12 0.01
N ARG A 40 -8.20 25.14 0.25
CA ARG A 40 -8.89 24.13 1.08
C ARG A 40 -9.03 22.78 0.38
N ASP A 41 -9.47 22.78 -0.88
CA ASP A 41 -9.60 21.56 -1.69
C ASP A 41 -9.18 21.83 -3.14
N PRO A 42 -7.90 22.14 -3.35
CA PRO A 42 -7.38 22.46 -4.67
C PRO A 42 -7.30 21.20 -5.54
N ASP A 43 -7.34 21.44 -6.84
CA ASP A 43 -6.86 20.49 -7.84
C ASP A 43 -5.34 20.35 -7.80
N LEU A 44 -4.81 19.27 -8.37
CA LEU A 44 -3.39 19.13 -8.60
C LEU A 44 -2.90 20.19 -9.59
N LEU A 45 -1.71 20.74 -9.32
CA LEU A 45 -0.96 21.50 -10.31
C LEU A 45 -0.51 20.57 -11.46
N PRO A 46 -0.12 21.12 -12.63
CA PRO A 46 0.43 20.33 -13.72
C PRO A 46 1.59 19.41 -13.29
N ALA A 47 2.45 19.87 -12.39
CA ALA A 47 3.53 19.08 -11.80
C ALA A 47 2.99 17.87 -11.01
N GLY A 48 1.94 18.07 -10.20
CA GLY A 48 1.29 17.00 -9.46
C GLY A 48 0.61 16.00 -10.38
N ALA A 49 -0.06 16.46 -11.44
CA ALA A 49 -0.65 15.58 -12.46
C ALA A 49 0.42 14.76 -13.21
N ALA A 50 1.60 15.35 -13.48
CA ALA A 50 2.71 14.61 -14.08
C ALA A 50 3.25 13.53 -13.14
N LYS A 51 3.45 13.84 -11.85
CA LYS A 51 3.84 12.84 -10.84
C LYS A 51 2.78 11.75 -10.64
N ALA A 52 1.49 12.07 -10.77
CA ALA A 52 0.41 11.08 -10.68
C ALA A 52 0.50 10.06 -11.83
N LYS A 53 0.97 10.48 -13.01
CA LYS A 53 1.31 9.55 -14.10
C LYS A 53 2.60 8.78 -13.81
N ALA A 54 3.63 9.42 -13.26
CA ALA A 54 4.88 8.75 -12.87
C ALA A 54 4.66 7.68 -11.80
N LEU A 55 3.65 7.85 -10.94
CA LEU A 55 3.22 6.83 -9.97
C LEU A 55 2.81 5.51 -10.66
N VAL A 56 2.21 5.58 -11.86
CA VAL A 56 1.88 4.39 -12.66
C VAL A 56 3.14 3.61 -13.01
N THR A 57 4.16 4.32 -13.50
CA THR A 57 5.47 3.75 -13.83
C THR A 57 6.18 3.23 -12.59
N TRP A 58 6.13 3.95 -11.46
CA TRP A 58 6.70 3.47 -10.21
C TRP A 58 6.08 2.14 -9.75
N PHE A 59 4.80 1.91 -10.03
CA PHE A 59 4.12 0.65 -9.76
C PHE A 59 4.39 -0.46 -10.80
N GLU A 60 5.11 -0.22 -11.89
CA GLU A 60 5.42 -1.27 -12.88
C GLU A 60 6.11 -2.48 -12.21
N GLY A 61 5.66 -3.69 -12.58
CA GLY A 61 6.10 -4.94 -11.95
C GLY A 61 5.64 -5.16 -10.50
N LYS A 62 5.02 -4.16 -9.85
CA LYS A 62 4.49 -4.27 -8.48
C LYS A 62 3.00 -4.64 -8.50
N PRO A 63 2.56 -5.68 -7.75
CA PRO A 63 1.14 -5.98 -7.60
C PRO A 63 0.43 -4.91 -6.79
N LEU A 64 -0.85 -4.67 -7.08
CA LEU A 64 -1.70 -3.74 -6.34
C LEU A 64 -3.12 -4.30 -6.31
N ALA A 65 -3.66 -4.49 -5.11
CA ALA A 65 -4.97 -5.11 -4.88
C ALA A 65 -6.06 -4.09 -4.54
N ALA A 66 -5.71 -2.99 -3.89
CA ALA A 66 -6.66 -1.92 -3.57
C ALA A 66 -6.00 -0.55 -3.49
N ILE A 67 -6.79 0.49 -3.71
CA ILE A 67 -6.38 1.89 -3.59
C ILE A 67 -7.37 2.59 -2.67
N PHE A 68 -6.86 3.33 -1.69
CA PHE A 68 -7.64 4.13 -0.76
C PHE A 68 -7.25 5.59 -0.88
N ALA A 69 -8.23 6.49 -0.90
CA ALA A 69 -8.00 7.93 -0.90
C ALA A 69 -9.10 8.67 -0.16
N THR A 70 -8.82 9.85 0.37
CA THR A 70 -9.85 10.72 0.94
C THR A 70 -10.74 11.33 -0.15
N PRO A 71 -11.94 11.89 0.15
CA PRO A 71 -12.81 12.46 -0.88
C PRO A 71 -12.28 13.75 -1.53
N TYR A 72 -11.21 14.36 -1.00
CA TYR A 72 -10.63 15.59 -1.53
C TYR A 72 -10.11 15.43 -2.97
N ARG A 73 -10.24 16.48 -3.79
CA ARG A 73 -9.87 16.46 -5.22
C ARG A 73 -8.43 16.04 -5.42
N ARG A 74 -7.50 16.66 -4.68
CA ARG A 74 -6.06 16.36 -4.74
C ARG A 74 -5.70 14.89 -4.49
N THR A 75 -6.37 14.22 -3.54
CA THR A 75 -6.10 12.79 -3.27
C THR A 75 -6.72 11.90 -4.33
N GLN A 76 -7.93 12.24 -4.80
CA GLN A 76 -8.60 11.50 -5.87
C GLN A 76 -7.83 11.61 -7.19
N GLN A 77 -7.38 12.80 -7.57
CA GLN A 77 -6.58 13.05 -8.77
C GLN A 77 -5.19 12.41 -8.69
N THR A 78 -4.61 12.28 -7.50
CA THR A 78 -3.36 11.55 -7.31
C THR A 78 -3.55 10.05 -7.58
N ALA A 79 -4.66 9.47 -7.08
CA ALA A 79 -4.95 8.05 -7.21
C ALA A 79 -5.54 7.64 -8.57
N ALA A 80 -6.20 8.55 -9.28
CA ALA A 80 -6.97 8.24 -10.48
C ALA A 80 -6.14 7.58 -11.62
N PRO A 81 -4.91 8.03 -11.97
CA PRO A 81 -4.15 7.41 -13.05
C PRO A 81 -3.78 5.96 -12.77
N ILE A 82 -3.33 5.64 -11.55
CA ILE A 82 -2.99 4.26 -11.17
C ILE A 82 -4.24 3.39 -11.05
N ALA A 83 -5.35 3.93 -10.55
CA ALA A 83 -6.63 3.22 -10.52
C ALA A 83 -7.08 2.81 -11.94
N ALA A 84 -7.05 3.75 -12.89
CA ALA A 84 -7.37 3.48 -14.29
C ALA A 84 -6.42 2.46 -14.92
N ALA A 85 -5.11 2.61 -14.71
CA ALA A 85 -4.09 1.69 -15.26
C ALA A 85 -4.21 0.25 -14.73
N ARG A 86 -4.76 0.07 -13.52
CA ARG A 86 -4.93 -1.24 -12.89
C ARG A 86 -6.35 -1.79 -12.98
N GLY A 87 -7.29 -1.05 -13.57
CA GLY A 87 -8.71 -1.42 -13.57
C GLY A 87 -9.31 -1.50 -12.15
N LEU A 88 -8.77 -0.72 -11.21
CA LEU A 88 -9.21 -0.70 -9.81
C LEU A 88 -10.08 0.52 -9.55
N THR A 89 -10.98 0.41 -8.57
CA THR A 89 -11.73 1.55 -8.05
C THR A 89 -11.01 2.15 -6.85
N VAL A 90 -11.01 3.49 -6.76
CA VAL A 90 -10.52 4.19 -5.56
C VAL A 90 -11.55 4.06 -4.45
N GLN A 91 -11.19 3.39 -3.37
CA GLN A 91 -12.03 3.27 -2.19
C GLN A 91 -11.89 4.52 -1.32
N THR A 92 -13.00 5.25 -1.14
CA THR A 92 -12.97 6.45 -0.31
C THR A 92 -12.91 6.10 1.18
N TYR A 93 -12.16 6.89 1.96
CA TYR A 93 -12.15 6.86 3.42
C TYR A 93 -12.23 8.27 4.01
N ASP A 94 -12.72 8.37 5.25
CA ASP A 94 -12.73 9.63 5.99
C ASP A 94 -11.37 9.81 6.70
N PRO A 95 -10.63 10.91 6.45
CA PRO A 95 -9.37 11.16 7.14
C PRO A 95 -9.48 11.33 8.66
N ALA A 96 -10.67 11.58 9.20
CA ALA A 96 -10.90 11.61 10.64
C ALA A 96 -11.03 10.20 11.26
N GLU A 97 -11.30 9.18 10.44
CA GLU A 97 -11.57 7.80 10.86
C GLU A 97 -10.39 6.86 10.54
N GLU A 98 -9.18 7.24 10.97
CA GLU A 98 -7.94 6.50 10.69
C GLU A 98 -8.03 5.03 11.15
N ALA A 99 -8.57 4.76 12.34
CA ALA A 99 -8.71 3.40 12.85
C ALA A 99 -9.60 2.53 11.94
N ALA A 100 -10.66 3.10 11.36
CA ALA A 100 -11.54 2.39 10.43
C ALA A 100 -10.82 2.11 9.09
N LEU A 101 -10.01 3.05 8.60
CA LEU A 101 -9.14 2.82 7.44
C LEU A 101 -8.19 1.66 7.70
N ILE A 102 -7.46 1.68 8.82
CA ILE A 102 -6.47 0.66 9.15
C ILE A 102 -7.11 -0.72 9.30
N ALA A 103 -8.29 -0.80 9.93
CA ALA A 103 -9.06 -2.05 10.02
C ALA A 103 -9.40 -2.60 8.63
N ARG A 104 -9.90 -1.74 7.72
CA ARG A 104 -10.20 -2.14 6.33
C ARG A 104 -8.95 -2.61 5.58
N VAL A 105 -7.86 -1.85 5.67
CA VAL A 105 -6.59 -2.16 4.99
C VAL A 105 -6.05 -3.52 5.44
N LYS A 106 -6.12 -3.85 6.74
CA LYS A 106 -5.68 -5.14 7.28
C LYS A 106 -6.46 -6.34 6.75
N THR A 107 -7.68 -6.15 6.26
CA THR A 107 -8.47 -7.23 5.63
C THR A 107 -8.08 -7.51 4.18
N VAL A 108 -7.31 -6.63 3.54
CA VAL A 108 -6.91 -6.80 2.13
C VAL A 108 -5.68 -7.73 2.05
N PRO A 109 -5.77 -8.91 1.41
CA PRO A 109 -4.67 -9.87 1.40
C PRO A 109 -3.48 -9.43 0.54
N GLY A 110 -3.72 -8.62 -0.50
CA GLY A 110 -2.69 -8.14 -1.42
C GLY A 110 -2.20 -6.72 -1.10
N PRO A 111 -1.24 -6.19 -1.86
CA PRO A 111 -0.69 -4.86 -1.62
C PRO A 111 -1.73 -3.75 -1.79
N VAL A 112 -1.59 -2.66 -1.03
CA VAL A 112 -2.52 -1.52 -1.13
C VAL A 112 -1.77 -0.21 -1.26
N LEU A 113 -2.38 0.75 -1.93
CA LEU A 113 -1.96 2.14 -1.96
C LEU A 113 -2.92 2.99 -1.15
N ILE A 114 -2.41 3.82 -0.26
CA ILE A 114 -3.17 4.75 0.57
C ILE A 114 -2.68 6.17 0.26
N VAL A 115 -3.56 7.01 -0.26
CA VAL A 115 -3.28 8.42 -0.54
C VAL A 115 -3.96 9.28 0.53
N GLY A 116 -3.16 10.04 1.28
CA GLY A 116 -3.61 10.86 2.39
C GLY A 116 -3.09 12.30 2.33
N HIS A 117 -2.90 12.88 3.51
CA HIS A 117 -2.51 14.27 3.70
C HIS A 117 -1.22 14.37 4.52
N SER A 118 -0.62 15.56 4.55
CA SER A 118 0.60 15.82 5.33
C SER A 118 0.46 15.43 6.81
N ASN A 119 -0.73 15.63 7.38
CA ASN A 119 -1.04 15.37 8.79
C ASN A 119 -1.57 13.95 9.07
N THR A 120 -1.94 13.17 8.05
CA THR A 120 -2.44 11.79 8.25
C THR A 120 -1.41 10.74 7.84
N VAL A 121 -0.61 11.01 6.82
CA VAL A 121 0.37 10.06 6.28
C VAL A 121 1.36 9.57 7.33
N PRO A 122 1.97 10.44 8.16
CA PRO A 122 2.88 9.94 9.20
C PRO A 122 2.22 8.94 10.14
N ASN A 123 1.00 9.23 10.60
CA ASN A 123 0.26 8.39 11.54
C ASN A 123 -0.21 7.08 10.89
N ILE A 124 -0.67 7.13 9.64
CA ILE A 124 -1.02 5.93 8.87
C ILE A 124 0.18 4.99 8.73
N VAL A 125 1.38 5.51 8.42
CA VAL A 125 2.59 4.69 8.35
C VAL A 125 2.87 3.99 9.69
N ALA A 126 2.81 4.75 10.79
CA ALA A 126 3.00 4.19 12.13
C ALA A 126 1.93 3.14 12.51
N ALA A 127 0.65 3.40 12.20
CA ALA A 127 -0.45 2.49 12.52
C ALA A 127 -0.41 1.18 11.72
N LEU A 128 0.29 1.17 10.58
CA LEU A 128 0.60 -0.02 9.80
C LEU A 128 1.83 -0.78 10.30
N GLY A 129 2.49 -0.29 11.35
CA GLY A 129 3.70 -0.89 11.94
C GLY A 129 5.01 -0.37 11.35
N GLY A 130 4.96 0.66 10.51
CA GLY A 130 6.14 1.27 9.93
C GLY A 130 6.82 2.30 10.83
N GLU A 131 8.04 2.68 10.47
CA GLU A 131 8.74 3.81 11.09
C GLU A 131 8.02 5.11 10.72
N ARG A 132 7.54 5.83 11.73
CA ARG A 132 6.77 7.06 11.54
C ARG A 132 7.65 8.14 10.88
N PRO A 133 7.26 8.66 9.71
CA PRO A 133 7.87 9.85 9.14
C PRO A 133 7.78 11.05 10.09
N GLY A 134 8.68 12.02 9.92
CA GLY A 134 8.53 13.34 10.53
C GLY A 134 7.27 14.05 10.03
N GLU A 135 6.95 15.19 10.63
CA GLU A 135 5.89 16.07 10.12
C GLU A 135 6.22 16.52 8.69
N LEU A 136 5.22 16.44 7.81
CA LEU A 136 5.36 16.80 6.41
C LEU A 136 4.98 18.28 6.20
N VAL A 137 5.86 19.05 5.58
CA VAL A 137 5.59 20.44 5.21
C VAL A 137 4.92 20.52 3.83
N HIS A 138 4.48 21.70 3.43
CA HIS A 138 3.72 21.86 2.19
C HIS A 138 4.50 21.32 0.98
N GLU A 139 5.81 21.53 0.94
CA GLU A 139 6.73 21.20 -0.15
C GLU A 139 7.05 19.69 -0.24
N ASP A 140 6.68 18.89 0.76
CA ASP A 140 6.92 17.44 0.81
C ASP A 140 5.89 16.66 -0.04
N PHE A 141 6.08 16.69 -1.36
CA PHE A 141 5.24 15.98 -2.33
C PHE A 141 6.00 14.88 -3.09
N GLY A 142 5.37 13.70 -3.22
CA GLY A 142 5.88 12.64 -4.10
C GLY A 142 6.69 11.56 -3.40
N ASP A 143 6.74 11.56 -2.07
CA ASP A 143 7.27 10.43 -1.31
C ASP A 143 6.24 9.30 -1.21
N VAL A 144 6.72 8.06 -1.40
CA VAL A 144 5.99 6.82 -1.18
C VAL A 144 6.71 6.04 -0.08
N TRP A 145 5.98 5.76 0.99
CA TRP A 145 6.44 4.88 2.06
C TRP A 145 5.93 3.47 1.82
N THR A 146 6.84 2.53 1.64
CA THR A 146 6.54 1.09 1.60
C THR A 146 6.72 0.51 2.99
N VAL A 147 5.63 0.10 3.60
CA VAL A 147 5.60 -0.54 4.92
C VAL A 147 5.47 -2.05 4.74
N THR A 148 6.42 -2.80 5.32
CA THR A 148 6.42 -4.26 5.42
C THR A 148 6.51 -4.68 6.89
N ALA A 149 6.49 -5.99 7.17
CA ALA A 149 6.64 -6.50 8.53
C ALA A 149 8.01 -6.19 9.17
N THR A 150 9.02 -5.89 8.36
CA THR A 150 10.42 -5.79 8.78
C THR A 150 11.06 -4.45 8.44
N ALA A 151 10.45 -3.64 7.57
CA ALA A 151 11.05 -2.40 7.10
C ALA A 151 10.02 -1.33 6.75
N THR A 152 10.49 -0.09 6.78
CA THR A 152 9.84 1.06 6.13
C THR A 152 10.83 1.67 5.16
N ILE A 153 10.48 1.66 3.87
CA ILE A 153 11.32 2.20 2.81
C ILE A 153 10.65 3.46 2.27
N ARG A 154 11.40 4.55 2.15
CA ARG A 154 10.94 5.80 1.53
C ARG A 154 11.59 5.93 0.16
N GLU A 155 10.77 6.11 -0.86
CA GLU A 155 11.18 6.41 -2.23
C GLU A 155 10.49 7.69 -2.70
N ARG A 156 11.19 8.50 -3.50
CA ARG A 156 10.65 9.74 -4.08
C ARG A 156 10.33 9.49 -5.55
N LEU A 157 9.14 9.85 -6.00
CA LEU A 157 8.74 9.68 -7.40
C LEU A 157 9.59 10.57 -8.32
N GLY A 158 10.34 9.92 -9.22
CA GLY A 158 11.13 10.61 -10.26
C GLY A 158 12.58 10.91 -9.88
N GLU A 159 13.06 10.40 -8.74
CA GLU A 159 14.48 10.36 -8.33
C GLU A 159 14.97 8.91 -8.31
#